data_AF-A0A519L4F3-F1
#
_entry.id   AF-A0A519L4F3-F1
#
_cell.length_a   1.000
_cell.length_b   1.000
_cell.length_c   1.000
_cell.angle_alpha   90.00
_cell.angle_beta   90.00
_cell.angle_gamma   90.00
#
_symmetry.space_group_name_H-M   'P 1'
#
loop_
_entity.id
_entity.type
_entity.pdbx_description
1 polymer ?
#
loop_
_entity_poly.entity_id
_entity_poly.type
_entity_poly.pdbx_seq_one_letter_code
_entity_poly.pdbx_strand_id
1 'polypeptide(L)'
;SATIGRRLRELFIKNPRTRKTFPDAAKHYQQLALSHTNRNQPNPFFYVSSSEWNLYDYLLETFRFNKLPDGAFLLNTLKRWSDLVKTGKTGHEGKLLRVMRILDAFPNQKFVFFGDNSQQDPTIYTLIVEKYPDNIAAVYIRNIRPEKEEETQNLLQKVKAKNVSALLFNDSSEAIEHSKSIGLIQ
;
A
#
# COMPACT_ATOMS: atom_id res chain seq x y z
N SER A 1 14.05 -6.83 21.47
CA SER A 1 15.00 -7.85 20.98
C SER A 1 14.42 -9.27 21.14
N ALA A 2 13.31 -9.55 20.46
CA ALA A 2 12.77 -10.91 20.22
C ALA A 2 11.76 -10.95 19.05
N THR A 3 11.35 -9.79 18.49
CA THR A 3 10.69 -9.67 17.17
C THR A 3 11.07 -8.43 16.38
N ILE A 4 12.33 -7.93 16.46
CA ILE A 4 12.85 -7.10 15.35
C ILE A 4 12.80 -7.93 14.04
N GLY A 5 12.86 -9.26 14.16
CA GLY A 5 12.66 -10.26 13.11
C GLY A 5 11.25 -10.88 12.97
N ARG A 6 10.16 -10.22 13.39
CA ARG A 6 8.87 -10.34 12.63
C ARG A 6 8.79 -9.21 11.60
N ARG A 7 9.36 -8.04 11.93
CA ARG A 7 9.70 -6.96 11.00
C ARG A 7 10.59 -7.57 9.91
N LEU A 8 10.40 -7.18 8.65
CA LEU A 8 10.99 -7.78 7.44
C LEU A 8 10.55 -9.17 7.04
N ARG A 9 10.35 -10.08 7.99
CA ARG A 9 10.02 -11.47 7.70
C ARG A 9 8.68 -11.65 6.97
N GLU A 10 7.77 -10.70 7.16
CA GLU A 10 6.48 -10.56 6.45
C GLU A 10 6.55 -9.62 5.23
N LEU A 11 7.58 -8.77 5.08
CA LEU A 11 7.71 -7.80 3.95
C LEU A 11 7.84 -8.49 2.57
N PHE A 12 7.91 -9.82 2.52
CA PHE A 12 8.22 -10.60 1.31
C PHE A 12 7.61 -12.03 1.22
N ILE A 13 7.23 -12.70 2.32
CA ILE A 13 7.12 -14.18 2.41
C ILE A 13 5.82 -14.49 3.18
N LYS A 14 4.84 -15.24 2.67
CA LYS A 14 4.97 -16.65 2.29
C LYS A 14 4.60 -16.92 0.83
N ASN A 15 5.58 -16.78 -0.06
CA ASN A 15 6.06 -17.94 -0.82
C ASN A 15 7.60 -17.91 -0.91
N PRO A 16 8.31 -18.57 0.02
CA PRO A 16 9.77 -18.57 0.07
C PRO A 16 10.44 -19.54 -0.93
N ARG A 17 9.72 -20.11 -1.91
CA ARG A 17 10.34 -20.88 -2.99
C ARG A 17 10.68 -20.04 -4.24
N THR A 18 10.27 -18.77 -4.31
CA THR A 18 10.52 -17.90 -5.47
C THR A 18 10.94 -16.48 -5.04
N ARG A 19 12.25 -16.17 -5.12
CA ARG A 19 12.81 -14.80 -4.98
C ARG A 19 12.39 -13.88 -6.16
N LYS A 20 11.09 -13.72 -6.41
CA LYS A 20 10.50 -12.88 -7.48
C LYS A 20 9.63 -11.72 -6.94
N THR A 21 9.64 -11.48 -5.64
CA THR A 21 8.64 -10.64 -4.98
C THR A 21 8.81 -9.13 -5.17
N PHE A 22 9.95 -8.67 -5.68
CA PHE A 22 10.16 -7.26 -6.00
C PHE A 22 10.43 -6.91 -7.46
N PRO A 23 11.05 -7.74 -8.31
CA PRO A 23 11.30 -7.32 -9.69
C PRO A 23 10.02 -6.86 -10.42
N ASP A 24 8.93 -7.60 -10.26
CA ASP A 24 7.68 -7.31 -10.96
C ASP A 24 6.89 -6.19 -10.30
N ALA A 25 6.85 -6.13 -8.96
CA ALA A 25 6.25 -5.02 -8.22
C ALA A 25 7.00 -3.69 -8.43
N ALA A 26 8.34 -3.71 -8.42
CA ALA A 26 9.17 -2.56 -8.72
C ALA A 26 8.96 -2.09 -10.16
N LYS A 27 8.88 -3.01 -11.12
CA LYS A 27 8.54 -2.66 -12.51
C LYS A 27 7.18 -1.98 -12.59
N HIS A 28 6.15 -2.53 -11.95
CA HIS A 28 4.82 -1.92 -11.93
C HIS A 28 4.86 -0.51 -11.32
N TYR A 29 5.52 -0.34 -10.18
CA TYR A 29 5.60 0.95 -9.50
C TYR A 29 6.40 1.97 -10.31
N GLN A 30 7.46 1.56 -10.99
CA GLN A 30 8.20 2.44 -11.91
C GLN A 30 7.33 2.87 -13.10
N GLN A 31 6.49 1.98 -13.64
CA GLN A 31 5.54 2.36 -14.69
C GLN A 31 4.48 3.34 -14.16
N LEU A 32 3.97 3.14 -12.94
CA LEU A 32 3.04 4.06 -12.29
C LEU A 32 3.69 5.42 -11.96
N ALA A 33 4.98 5.45 -11.61
CA ALA A 33 5.73 6.68 -11.39
C ALA A 33 5.81 7.55 -12.65
N LEU A 34 5.76 6.93 -13.83
CA LEU A 34 5.80 7.61 -15.12
C LEU A 34 4.43 7.66 -15.81
N SER A 35 3.38 7.14 -15.17
CA SER A 35 2.02 7.12 -15.70
C SER A 35 1.51 8.53 -15.92
N HIS A 36 1.08 8.85 -17.14
CA HIS A 36 0.52 10.15 -17.50
C HIS A 36 1.40 11.36 -17.11
N THR A 37 2.71 11.14 -16.97
CA THR A 37 3.68 12.18 -16.63
C THR A 37 5.01 11.98 -17.36
N ASN A 38 5.97 12.87 -17.12
CA ASN A 38 7.31 12.83 -17.69
C ASN A 38 8.36 12.46 -16.62
N ARG A 39 9.55 12.03 -17.07
CA ARG A 39 10.64 11.59 -16.18
C ARG A 39 11.19 12.67 -15.25
N ASN A 40 11.02 13.95 -15.58
CA ASN A 40 11.50 15.05 -14.76
C ASN A 40 10.52 15.41 -13.64
N GLN A 41 9.27 14.94 -13.73
CA GLN A 41 8.22 15.17 -12.75
C GLN A 41 7.40 13.90 -12.54
N PRO A 42 7.99 12.82 -12.01
CA PRO A 42 7.27 11.57 -11.77
C PRO A 42 6.14 11.75 -10.76
N ASN A 43 5.17 10.85 -10.79
CA ASN A 43 4.10 10.79 -9.80
C ASN A 43 4.70 10.53 -8.41
N PRO A 44 4.21 11.22 -7.36
CA PRO A 44 4.71 11.03 -6.01
C PRO A 44 4.32 9.66 -5.45
N PHE A 45 5.24 9.03 -4.72
CA PHE A 45 4.97 7.81 -3.96
C PHE A 45 4.89 8.11 -2.47
N PHE A 46 3.91 7.49 -1.80
CA PHE A 46 3.73 7.56 -0.35
C PHE A 46 3.75 6.17 0.25
N TYR A 47 4.75 5.88 1.08
CA TYR A 47 4.91 4.60 1.76
C TYR A 47 4.36 4.69 3.18
N VAL A 48 3.09 4.30 3.34
CA VAL A 48 2.37 4.39 4.62
C VAL A 48 2.46 3.07 5.37
N SER A 49 3.13 3.08 6.53
CA SER A 49 3.39 1.87 7.33
C SER A 49 3.02 2.05 8.80
N SER A 50 2.64 0.95 9.44
CA SER A 50 2.51 0.84 10.90
C SER A 50 3.86 0.60 11.59
N SER A 51 4.95 0.52 10.83
CA SER A 51 6.33 0.44 11.35
C SER A 51 6.73 1.71 12.09
N GLU A 52 7.58 1.58 13.11
CA GLU A 52 8.08 2.70 13.91
C GLU A 52 9.20 3.47 13.19
N TRP A 53 9.35 4.76 13.54
CA TRP A 53 10.29 5.69 12.91
C TRP A 53 11.76 5.28 12.98
N ASN A 54 12.16 4.49 13.98
CA ASN A 54 13.55 3.98 14.08
C ASN A 54 13.93 2.99 12.97
N LEU A 55 12.98 2.60 12.10
CA LEU A 55 13.23 1.74 10.95
C LEU A 55 13.40 2.53 9.64
N TYR A 56 13.39 3.87 9.70
CA TYR A 56 13.42 4.73 8.53
C TYR A 56 14.62 4.44 7.61
N ASP A 57 15.85 4.51 8.13
CA ASP A 57 17.07 4.31 7.33
C ASP A 57 17.11 2.91 6.69
N TYR A 58 16.70 1.90 7.46
CA TYR A 58 16.61 0.53 6.99
C TYR A 58 15.61 0.37 5.81
N LEU A 59 14.42 0.98 5.93
CA LEU A 59 13.41 0.96 4.88
C LEU A 59 13.89 1.71 3.64
N LEU A 60 14.51 2.86 3.82
CA LEU A 60 15.06 3.67 2.73
C LEU A 60 16.10 2.90 1.92
N GLU A 61 17.06 2.28 2.59
CA GLU A 61 18.09 1.45 1.94
C GLU A 61 17.48 0.24 1.22
N THR A 62 16.53 -0.43 1.85
CA THR A 62 15.85 -1.59 1.26
C THR A 62 15.09 -1.20 -0.01
N PHE A 63 14.36 -0.08 0.00
CA PHE A 63 13.55 0.35 -1.14
C PHE A 63 14.44 0.78 -2.31
N ARG A 64 15.54 1.49 -2.02
CA ARG A 64 16.56 1.84 -3.01
C ARG A 64 17.22 0.60 -3.63
N PHE A 65 17.64 -0.35 -2.80
CA PHE A 65 18.24 -1.60 -3.28
C PHE A 65 17.31 -2.36 -4.22
N ASN A 66 16.02 -2.37 -3.91
CA ASN A 66 14.98 -3.03 -4.70
C ASN A 66 14.41 -2.18 -5.84
N LYS A 67 14.99 -0.99 -6.09
CA LYS A 67 14.61 -0.07 -7.18
C LYS A 67 13.13 0.34 -7.15
N LEU A 68 12.55 0.44 -5.95
CA LEU A 68 11.25 1.09 -5.78
C LEU A 68 11.41 2.60 -6.03
N PRO A 69 10.37 3.28 -6.54
CA PRO A 69 10.42 4.74 -6.71
C PRO A 69 10.79 5.45 -5.40
N ASP A 70 11.48 6.58 -5.50
CA ASP A 70 11.67 7.44 -4.34
C ASP A 70 10.30 7.99 -3.87
N GLY A 71 10.10 8.07 -2.56
CA GLY A 71 8.81 8.47 -1.99
C GLY A 71 8.89 8.87 -0.53
N ALA A 72 7.82 9.50 -0.05
CA ALA A 72 7.70 9.91 1.34
C ALA A 72 7.30 8.72 2.22
N PHE A 73 8.05 8.47 3.29
CA PHE A 73 7.74 7.44 4.28
C PHE A 73 6.89 8.01 5.42
N LEU A 74 5.70 7.45 5.61
CA LEU A 74 4.74 7.85 6.63
C LEU A 74 4.64 6.73 7.68
N LEU A 75 5.51 6.81 8.68
CA LEU A 75 5.70 5.80 9.73
C LEU A 75 4.98 6.16 11.05
N ASN A 76 4.81 5.18 11.93
CA ASN A 76 4.36 5.40 13.32
C ASN A 76 5.44 6.14 14.12
N THR A 77 5.02 7.07 14.97
CA THR A 77 5.90 7.69 15.97
C THR A 77 6.38 6.64 16.97
N LEU A 78 7.57 6.86 17.55
CA LEU A 78 8.08 6.01 18.62
C LEU A 78 7.12 6.07 19.81
N LYS A 79 6.55 4.93 20.20
CA LYS A 79 5.69 4.88 21.40
C LYS A 79 6.58 4.86 22.63
N ARG A 80 6.40 5.80 23.57
CA ARG A 80 7.04 5.69 24.90
C ARG A 80 6.25 4.66 25.72
N TRP A 81 6.92 3.99 26.66
CA TRP A 81 6.28 3.01 27.56
C TRP A 81 5.06 3.60 28.30
N SER A 82 5.09 4.90 28.59
CA SER A 82 3.97 5.65 29.20
C SER A 82 2.72 5.76 28.31
N ASP A 83 2.86 5.68 26.99
CA ASP A 83 1.76 5.85 26.03
C ASP A 83 1.01 4.53 25.81
N LEU A 84 1.68 3.38 26.04
CA LEU A 84 1.07 2.06 25.95
C LEU A 84 -0.06 1.85 26.96
N VAL A 85 -0.03 2.55 28.10
CA VAL A 85 -1.04 2.48 29.16
C VAL A 85 -2.24 3.40 28.87
N LYS A 86 -2.09 4.40 27.98
CA LYS A 86 -3.11 5.45 27.75
C LYS A 86 -3.84 5.39 26.41
N THR A 87 -3.32 4.68 25.40
CA THR A 87 -3.93 4.72 24.06
C THR A 87 -4.65 3.43 23.69
N GLY A 88 -5.97 3.42 23.81
CA GLY A 88 -6.88 2.47 23.14
C GLY A 88 -7.00 2.67 21.63
N LYS A 89 -6.22 3.61 21.04
CA LYS A 89 -6.17 3.84 19.60
C LYS A 89 -5.34 2.75 18.94
N THR A 90 -6.05 1.80 18.36
CA THR A 90 -5.45 0.70 17.60
C THR A 90 -4.63 1.27 16.43
N GLY A 91 -3.52 0.62 16.04
CA GLY A 91 -2.61 1.14 15.01
C GLY A 91 -3.26 1.43 13.65
N HIS A 92 -4.47 0.93 13.42
CA HIS A 92 -5.25 1.12 12.21
C HIS A 92 -5.83 2.54 12.07
N GLU A 93 -6.26 3.17 13.17
CA GLU A 93 -6.66 4.59 13.17
C GLU A 93 -5.50 5.49 12.70
N GLY A 94 -4.27 5.13 13.07
CA GLY A 94 -3.07 5.84 12.66
C GLY A 94 -2.80 5.77 11.15
N LYS A 95 -2.99 4.60 10.52
CA LYS A 95 -2.81 4.45 9.06
C LYS A 95 -3.87 5.22 8.29
N LEU A 96 -5.15 5.08 8.68
CA LEU A 96 -6.24 5.84 8.06
C LEU A 96 -5.96 7.35 8.14
N LEU A 97 -5.60 7.88 9.31
CA LEU A 97 -5.32 9.30 9.48
C LEU A 97 -4.15 9.78 8.59
N ARG A 98 -3.11 8.96 8.40
CA ARG A 98 -1.99 9.31 7.51
C ARG A 98 -2.40 9.35 6.04
N VAL A 99 -3.19 8.38 5.59
CA VAL A 99 -3.70 8.39 4.21
C VAL A 99 -4.62 9.59 3.99
N MET A 100 -5.52 9.87 4.94
CA MET A 100 -6.40 11.04 4.89
C MET A 100 -5.63 12.36 4.72
N ARG A 101 -4.54 12.55 5.48
CA ARG A 101 -3.68 13.75 5.34
C ARG A 101 -3.04 13.87 3.95
N ILE A 102 -2.75 12.76 3.28
CA ILE A 102 -2.23 12.78 1.91
C ILE A 102 -3.34 13.24 0.96
N LEU A 103 -4.55 12.69 1.07
CA LEU A 103 -5.68 13.09 0.22
C LEU A 103 -5.99 14.58 0.38
N ASP A 104 -6.01 15.08 1.62
CA ASP A 104 -6.24 16.50 1.91
C ASP A 104 -5.13 17.41 1.36
N ALA A 105 -3.88 16.92 1.32
CA ALA A 105 -2.74 17.66 0.77
C ALA A 105 -2.74 17.72 -0.77
N PHE A 106 -3.39 16.77 -1.44
CA PHE A 106 -3.47 16.70 -2.90
C PHE A 106 -4.92 16.51 -3.37
N PRO A 107 -5.82 17.48 -3.10
CA PRO A 107 -7.26 17.32 -3.33
C PRO A 107 -7.65 17.16 -4.80
N ASN A 108 -6.78 17.62 -5.72
CA ASN A 108 -7.00 17.58 -7.16
C ASN A 108 -6.37 16.35 -7.83
N GLN A 109 -5.77 15.43 -7.07
CA GLN A 109 -5.11 14.25 -7.61
C GLN A 109 -5.98 13.00 -7.46
N LYS A 110 -5.76 12.04 -8.35
CA LYS A 110 -6.28 10.68 -8.23
C LYS A 110 -5.21 9.75 -7.68
N PHE A 111 -5.59 8.88 -6.77
CA PHE A 111 -4.70 7.96 -6.08
C PHE A 111 -4.90 6.53 -6.55
N VAL A 112 -3.80 5.78 -6.59
CA VAL A 112 -3.82 4.32 -6.72
C VAL A 112 -3.34 3.74 -5.39
N PHE A 113 -4.16 2.90 -4.79
CA PHE A 113 -3.81 2.24 -3.53
C PHE A 113 -3.26 0.85 -3.76
N PHE A 114 -2.15 0.55 -3.12
CA PHE A 114 -1.56 -0.79 -3.04
C PHE A 114 -1.48 -1.23 -1.59
N GLY A 115 -1.87 -2.47 -1.32
CA GLY A 115 -1.80 -3.07 0.01
C GLY A 115 -1.93 -4.58 -0.03
N ASP A 116 -2.16 -5.19 1.12
CA ASP A 116 -2.33 -6.64 1.25
C ASP A 116 -3.39 -7.01 2.30
N ASN A 117 -3.97 -8.20 2.18
CA ASN A 117 -5.00 -8.68 3.10
C ASN A 117 -4.44 -9.33 4.39
N SER A 118 -3.12 -9.26 4.64
CA SER A 118 -2.57 -9.66 5.94
C SER A 118 -2.82 -8.60 7.01
N GLN A 119 -3.03 -7.35 6.59
CA GLN A 119 -3.34 -6.19 7.43
C GLN A 119 -4.77 -5.68 7.18
N GLN A 120 -5.07 -4.46 7.62
CA GLN A 120 -6.37 -3.81 7.48
C GLN A 120 -6.49 -2.98 6.19
N ASP A 121 -5.60 -3.19 5.21
CA ASP A 121 -5.57 -2.40 3.99
C ASP A 121 -6.88 -2.50 3.18
N PRO A 122 -7.49 -3.69 2.98
CA PRO A 122 -8.78 -3.78 2.30
C PRO A 122 -9.86 -2.94 2.98
N THR A 123 -9.95 -3.02 4.31
CA THR A 123 -10.91 -2.27 5.13
C THR A 123 -10.68 -0.76 5.02
N ILE A 124 -9.44 -0.31 5.24
CA ILE A 124 -9.08 1.12 5.20
C ILE A 124 -9.33 1.71 3.81
N TYR A 125 -8.91 1.03 2.74
CA TYR A 125 -9.09 1.52 1.38
C TYR A 125 -10.57 1.54 0.97
N THR A 126 -11.37 0.57 1.41
CA THR A 126 -12.82 0.58 1.19
C THR A 126 -13.48 1.78 1.87
N LEU A 127 -13.16 2.05 3.14
CA LEU A 127 -13.69 3.21 3.87
C LEU A 127 -13.33 4.55 3.20
N ILE A 128 -12.12 4.65 2.66
CA ILE A 128 -11.69 5.87 1.94
C ILE A 128 -12.45 6.00 0.63
N VAL A 129 -12.58 4.92 -0.16
CA VAL A 129 -13.34 4.93 -1.42
C VAL A 129 -14.81 5.26 -1.19
N GLU A 130 -15.41 4.77 -0.09
CA GLU A 130 -16.81 5.10 0.24
C GLU A 130 -17.01 6.61 0.45
N LYS A 131 -15.99 7.31 0.95
CA LYS A 131 -16.05 8.75 1.26
C LYS A 131 -15.50 9.64 0.14
N TYR A 132 -14.51 9.18 -0.62
CA TYR A 132 -13.79 9.94 -1.65
C TYR A 132 -13.62 9.14 -2.97
N PRO A 133 -14.71 8.61 -3.56
CA PRO A 133 -14.59 7.74 -4.72
C PRO A 133 -13.93 8.42 -5.93
N ASP A 134 -14.20 9.71 -6.14
CA ASP A 134 -13.67 10.47 -7.27
C ASP A 134 -12.15 10.72 -7.19
N ASN A 135 -11.58 10.61 -5.99
CA ASN A 135 -10.15 10.75 -5.75
C ASN A 135 -9.38 9.43 -5.91
N ILE A 136 -10.03 8.28 -6.10
CA ILE A 136 -9.34 6.99 -6.18
C ILE A 136 -9.50 6.41 -7.57
N ALA A 137 -8.38 6.22 -8.28
CA ALA A 137 -8.37 5.59 -9.60
C ALA A 137 -8.45 4.06 -9.50
N ALA A 138 -7.70 3.47 -8.56
CA ALA A 138 -7.70 2.02 -8.39
C ALA A 138 -7.27 1.56 -7.00
N VAL A 139 -7.72 0.36 -6.61
CA VAL A 139 -7.32 -0.35 -5.39
C VAL A 139 -6.80 -1.74 -5.73
N TYR A 140 -5.53 -1.99 -5.40
CA TYR A 140 -4.86 -3.27 -5.58
C TYR A 140 -4.53 -3.89 -4.23
N ILE A 141 -5.06 -5.07 -3.96
CA ILE A 141 -4.77 -5.83 -2.74
C ILE A 141 -4.07 -7.13 -3.13
N ARG A 142 -2.90 -7.38 -2.55
CA ARG A 142 -2.23 -8.67 -2.66
C ARG A 142 -2.86 -9.68 -1.69
N ASN A 143 -3.17 -10.87 -2.19
CA ASN A 143 -3.65 -11.97 -1.37
C ASN A 143 -2.47 -12.68 -0.68
N ILE A 144 -2.24 -12.35 0.58
CA ILE A 144 -1.22 -12.96 1.45
C ILE A 144 -1.86 -13.98 2.41
N ARG A 145 -3.14 -13.78 2.76
CA ARG A 145 -3.94 -14.61 3.64
C ARG A 145 -5.13 -15.19 2.87
N PRO A 146 -4.99 -16.38 2.28
CA PRO A 146 -6.08 -17.02 1.54
C PRO A 146 -7.34 -17.20 2.39
N GLU A 147 -7.20 -17.39 3.70
CA GLU A 147 -8.33 -17.51 4.63
C GLU A 147 -9.17 -16.22 4.74
N LYS A 148 -8.65 -15.07 4.27
CA LYS A 148 -9.34 -13.78 4.22
C LYS A 148 -9.74 -13.37 2.79
N GLU A 149 -9.57 -14.25 1.82
CA GLU A 149 -9.82 -13.95 0.41
C GLU A 149 -11.27 -13.53 0.17
N GLU A 150 -12.24 -14.29 0.68
CA GLU A 150 -13.67 -14.00 0.53
C GLU A 150 -14.06 -12.65 1.15
N GLU A 151 -13.60 -12.39 2.38
CA GLU A 151 -13.79 -11.10 3.06
C GLU A 151 -13.21 -9.95 2.22
N THR A 152 -12.00 -10.15 1.67
CA THR A 152 -11.31 -9.16 0.85
C THR A 152 -12.05 -8.91 -0.46
N GLN A 153 -12.53 -9.96 -1.13
CA GLN A 153 -13.33 -9.84 -2.35
C GLN A 153 -14.62 -9.05 -2.09
N ASN A 154 -15.33 -9.35 -1.00
CA ASN A 154 -16.55 -8.63 -0.62
C ASN A 154 -16.29 -7.12 -0.42
N LEU A 155 -15.16 -6.76 0.18
CA LEU A 155 -14.74 -5.36 0.32
C LEU A 155 -14.41 -4.73 -1.05
N LEU A 156 -13.68 -5.42 -1.92
CA LEU A 156 -13.38 -4.91 -3.26
C LEU A 156 -14.61 -4.80 -4.17
N GLN A 157 -15.66 -5.59 -3.94
CA GLN A 157 -16.94 -5.39 -4.64
C GLN A 157 -17.61 -4.07 -4.24
N LYS A 158 -17.53 -3.68 -2.95
CA LYS A 158 -18.00 -2.35 -2.51
C LYS A 158 -17.21 -1.22 -3.17
N VAL A 159 -15.89 -1.40 -3.33
CA VAL A 159 -15.03 -0.46 -4.06
C VAL A 159 -15.48 -0.34 -5.53
N LYS A 160 -15.69 -1.47 -6.22
CA LYS A 160 -16.19 -1.49 -7.61
C LYS A 160 -17.57 -0.86 -7.77
N ALA A 161 -18.46 -1.04 -6.79
CA ALA A 161 -19.78 -0.41 -6.78
C ALA A 161 -19.73 1.13 -6.71
N LYS A 162 -18.58 1.71 -6.37
CA LYS A 162 -18.30 3.16 -6.42
C LYS A 162 -17.62 3.60 -7.73
N ASN A 163 -17.60 2.76 -8.75
CA ASN A 163 -16.92 2.98 -10.03
C ASN A 163 -15.39 3.13 -9.91
N VAL A 164 -14.79 2.57 -8.84
CA VAL A 164 -13.34 2.52 -8.66
C VAL A 164 -12.83 1.15 -9.08
N SER A 165 -11.81 1.10 -9.95
CA SER A 165 -11.22 -0.16 -10.38
C SER A 165 -10.55 -0.88 -9.20
N ALA A 166 -10.76 -2.19 -9.06
CA ALA A 166 -10.18 -2.92 -7.95
C ALA A 166 -9.82 -4.37 -8.29
N LEU A 167 -8.71 -4.85 -7.73
CA LEU A 167 -8.21 -6.20 -7.96
C LEU A 167 -7.60 -6.80 -6.69
N LEU A 168 -8.06 -8.01 -6.34
CA LEU A 168 -7.33 -8.92 -5.47
C LEU A 168 -6.45 -9.80 -6.36
N PHE A 169 -5.15 -9.83 -6.11
CA PHE A 169 -4.19 -10.53 -6.97
C PHE A 169 -3.23 -11.40 -6.16
N ASN A 170 -2.73 -12.48 -6.79
CA ASN A 170 -1.71 -13.35 -6.20
C ASN A 170 -0.32 -13.02 -6.77
N ASP A 171 -0.24 -12.85 -8.10
CA ASP A 171 0.98 -12.47 -8.81
C ASP A 171 0.97 -11.00 -9.28
N SER A 172 2.14 -10.37 -9.33
CA SER A 172 2.25 -8.97 -9.77
C SER A 172 1.90 -8.80 -11.25
N SER A 173 2.02 -9.84 -12.07
CA SER A 173 1.58 -9.80 -13.48
C SER A 173 0.09 -9.48 -13.60
N GLU A 174 -0.76 -10.07 -12.77
CA GLU A 174 -2.20 -9.82 -12.75
C GLU A 174 -2.51 -8.33 -12.49
N ALA A 175 -1.79 -7.73 -11.53
CA ALA A 175 -1.93 -6.31 -11.20
C ALA A 175 -1.45 -5.41 -12.34
N ILE A 176 -0.36 -5.77 -13.01
CA ILE A 176 0.18 -5.05 -14.18
C ILE A 176 -0.83 -5.12 -15.33
N GLU A 177 -1.34 -6.30 -15.66
CA GLU A 177 -2.32 -6.50 -16.73
C GLU A 177 -3.61 -5.72 -16.49
N HIS A 178 -4.14 -5.76 -15.27
CA HIS A 178 -5.29 -4.95 -14.90
C HIS A 178 -4.99 -3.45 -14.96
N SER A 179 -3.79 -3.02 -14.55
CA SER A 179 -3.37 -1.62 -14.65
C SER A 179 -3.29 -1.14 -16.10
N LYS A 180 -2.91 -2.02 -17.04
CA LYS A 180 -2.98 -1.75 -18.49
C LYS A 180 -4.41 -1.67 -19.00
N SER A 181 -5.26 -2.64 -18.62
CA SER A 181 -6.63 -2.71 -19.14
C SER A 181 -7.49 -1.50 -18.74
N ILE A 182 -7.19 -0.87 -17.60
CA ILE A 182 -7.86 0.35 -17.14
C ILE A 182 -7.12 1.64 -17.52
N GLY A 183 -6.05 1.56 -18.32
CA GLY A 183 -5.32 2.72 -18.84
C GLY A 183 -4.45 3.47 -17.82
N LEU A 184 -4.09 2.84 -16.69
CA LEU A 184 -3.13 3.43 -15.75
C LEU A 184 -1.69 3.34 -16.28
N ILE A 185 -1.32 2.30 -17.01
CA ILE A 185 0.03 2.13 -17.56
C ILE A 185 -0.03 1.57 -18.99
N GLN A 186 1.10 1.65 -19.70
CA GLN A 186 1.29 1.08 -21.05
C GLN A 186 1.88 -0.35 -21.00
#